data_AF-A0A0C9VSK9-F1
#
_entry.id   AF-A0A0C9VSK9-F1
#
_cell.length_a   1.000
_cell.length_b   1.000
_cell.length_c   1.000
_cell.angle_alpha   90.00
_cell.angle_beta   90.00
_cell.angle_gamma   90.00
#
_symmetry.space_group_name_H-M   'P 1'
#
loop_
_entity.id
_entity.type
_entity.pdbx_description
1 polymer ?
#
loop_
_entity_poly.entity_id
_entity_poly.type
_entity_poly.pdbx_seq_one_letter_code
_entity_poly.pdbx_strand_id
1 'polypeptide(L)'
;MDILPALSTWLSSTESKLQKLHMDLGMYPVIPPEELRALLVALPNLTNLLIGGTVQLNAAVELLNRNLNPYICPKLTTLKYYFCDVALDALDGVVRSRMEPTGNPDEDELLKSLRVEGGCWFDQDGQATGNDSFRCPYITELKNDYPGVVYFEFIGDTPRVRI
;
A
#
# COMPACT_ATOMS: atom_id res chain seq x y z
N MET A 1 -0.93 -21.95 0.92
CA MET A 1 -0.57 -22.02 -0.51
C MET A 1 0.23 -20.77 -0.77
N ASP A 2 1.53 -20.92 -1.03
CA ASP A 2 2.47 -19.79 -1.02
C ASP A 2 2.45 -19.13 -2.40
N ILE A 3 1.41 -18.32 -2.64
CA ILE A 3 1.14 -17.73 -3.95
C ILE A 3 2.17 -16.66 -4.32
N LEU A 4 2.69 -15.91 -3.33
CA LEU A 4 3.64 -14.82 -3.57
C LEU A 4 5.02 -15.30 -4.06
N PRO A 5 5.66 -16.33 -3.45
CA PRO A 5 6.91 -16.87 -3.99
C PRO A 5 6.77 -17.43 -5.41
N ALA A 6 5.67 -18.12 -5.70
CA ALA A 6 5.41 -18.67 -7.03
C ALA A 6 5.23 -17.55 -8.08
N LEU A 7 4.46 -16.51 -7.76
CA LEU A 7 4.28 -15.34 -8.61
C LEU A 7 5.59 -14.59 -8.83
N SER A 8 6.38 -14.35 -7.78
CA SER A 8 7.68 -13.69 -7.89
C SER A 8 8.63 -14.47 -8.80
N THR A 9 8.72 -15.79 -8.63
CA THR A 9 9.57 -16.65 -9.48
C THR A 9 9.15 -16.57 -10.95
N TRP A 10 7.85 -16.62 -11.23
CA TRP A 10 7.34 -16.52 -12.59
C TRP A 10 7.64 -15.15 -13.21
N LEU A 11 7.42 -14.05 -12.47
CA LEU A 11 7.67 -12.69 -12.93
C LEU A 11 9.15 -12.41 -13.15
N SER A 12 10.03 -12.95 -12.30
CA SER A 12 11.49 -12.79 -12.42
C SER A 12 12.10 -13.60 -13.57
N SER A 13 11.37 -14.55 -14.15
CA SER A 13 11.88 -15.37 -15.25
C SER A 13 11.99 -14.62 -16.59
N THR A 14 11.41 -13.42 -16.67
CA THR A 14 11.45 -12.54 -17.85
C THR A 14 11.55 -11.08 -17.43
N GLU A 15 12.01 -10.19 -18.31
CA GLU A 15 11.95 -8.75 -18.05
C GLU A 15 10.48 -8.31 -17.97
N SER A 16 9.99 -8.06 -16.75
CA SER A 16 8.59 -7.78 -16.52
C SER A 16 8.16 -6.44 -17.13
N LYS A 17 7.20 -6.53 -18.06
CA LYS A 17 6.46 -5.38 -18.62
C LYS A 17 5.15 -5.11 -17.87
N LEU A 18 4.94 -5.78 -16.73
CA LEU A 18 3.70 -5.67 -15.98
C LEU A 18 3.57 -4.25 -15.38
N GLN A 19 2.53 -3.55 -15.79
CA GLN A 19 2.21 -2.20 -15.30
C GLN A 19 1.13 -2.21 -14.22
N LYS A 20 0.30 -3.25 -14.18
CA LYS A 20 -0.84 -3.33 -13.26
C LYS A 20 -0.84 -4.69 -12.57
N LEU A 21 -0.92 -4.68 -11.25
CA LEU A 21 -1.02 -5.87 -10.42
C LEU A 21 -2.21 -5.72 -9.48
N HIS A 22 -3.10 -6.70 -9.50
CA HIS A 22 -4.20 -6.84 -8.56
C HIS A 22 -4.03 -8.17 -7.85
N MET A 23 -3.88 -8.12 -6.53
CA MET A 23 -3.84 -9.27 -5.65
C MET A 23 -4.98 -9.18 -4.65
N ASP A 24 -5.93 -10.12 -4.72
CA ASP A 24 -6.94 -10.36 -3.68
C ASP A 24 -6.60 -11.70 -3.03
N LEU A 25 -6.23 -11.66 -1.74
CA LEU A 25 -5.76 -12.85 -1.02
C LEU A 25 -6.80 -13.41 -0.03
N GLY A 26 -8.05 -12.93 -0.09
CA GLY A 26 -9.18 -13.54 0.62
C GLY A 26 -9.38 -13.07 2.06
N MET A 27 -9.60 -13.99 3.01
CA MET A 27 -9.96 -13.62 4.39
C MET A 27 -8.72 -13.33 5.25
N TYR A 28 -8.04 -12.23 4.95
CA TYR A 28 -7.04 -11.58 5.81
C TYR A 28 -5.80 -12.44 6.17
N PRO A 29 -5.14 -13.14 5.21
CA PRO A 29 -3.81 -13.65 5.50
C PRO A 29 -2.87 -12.49 5.79
N VAL A 30 -1.95 -12.70 6.74
CA VAL A 30 -0.82 -11.81 6.96
C VAL A 30 0.15 -11.99 5.80
N ILE A 31 0.51 -10.90 5.12
CA ILE A 31 1.54 -10.95 4.09
C ILE A 31 2.93 -10.86 4.74
N PRO A 32 3.82 -11.85 4.55
CA PRO A 32 5.21 -11.72 4.97
C PRO A 32 5.91 -10.60 4.18
N PRO A 33 6.56 -9.62 4.84
CA PRO A 33 7.22 -8.51 4.14
C PRO A 33 8.26 -8.97 3.11
N GLU A 34 9.04 -10.01 3.43
CA GLU A 34 10.08 -10.51 2.52
C GLU A 34 9.50 -11.11 1.22
N GLU A 35 8.34 -11.78 1.30
CA GLU A 35 7.68 -12.34 0.12
C GLU A 35 7.11 -11.24 -0.78
N LEU A 36 6.49 -10.23 -0.16
CA LEU A 36 6.01 -9.06 -0.89
C LEU A 36 7.16 -8.29 -1.53
N ARG A 37 8.27 -8.13 -0.82
CA ARG A 37 9.47 -7.46 -1.33
C ARG A 37 10.03 -8.16 -2.56
N ALA A 38 10.18 -9.49 -2.51
CA ALA A 38 10.66 -10.29 -3.64
C ALA A 38 9.75 -10.13 -4.88
N LEU A 39 8.44 -10.03 -4.68
CA LEU A 39 7.48 -9.77 -5.75
C LEU A 39 7.63 -8.34 -6.31
N LEU A 40 7.65 -7.32 -5.46
CA LEU A 40 7.66 -5.93 -5.90
C LEU A 40 8.97 -5.53 -6.59
N VAL A 41 10.12 -6.07 -6.17
CA VAL A 41 11.42 -5.86 -6.84
C VAL A 41 11.42 -6.40 -8.27
N ALA A 42 10.69 -7.48 -8.53
CA ALA A 42 10.54 -8.05 -9.87
C ALA A 42 9.64 -7.20 -10.81
N LEU A 43 9.07 -6.09 -10.31
CA LEU A 43 8.07 -5.29 -10.99
C LEU A 43 8.47 -3.79 -11.09
N PRO A 44 9.59 -3.45 -11.74
CA PRO A 44 10.09 -2.06 -11.80
C PRO A 44 9.19 -1.12 -12.62
N ASN A 45 8.36 -1.67 -13.52
CA ASN A 45 7.45 -0.90 -14.37
C ASN A 45 6.03 -0.78 -13.82
N LEU A 46 5.80 -1.23 -12.58
CA LEU A 46 4.47 -1.22 -11.98
C LEU A 46 3.98 0.21 -11.72
N THR A 47 2.87 0.56 -12.35
CA THR A 47 2.20 1.86 -12.20
C THR A 47 0.97 1.77 -11.30
N ASN A 48 0.33 0.61 -11.24
CA ASN A 48 -0.89 0.38 -10.48
C ASN A 48 -0.76 -0.88 -9.62
N LEU A 49 -0.90 -0.72 -8.31
CA LEU A 49 -0.93 -1.81 -7.34
C LEU A 49 -2.25 -1.79 -6.58
N LEU A 50 -2.98 -2.89 -6.64
CA LEU A 50 -4.15 -3.15 -5.80
C LEU A 50 -3.86 -4.38 -4.95
N ILE A 51 -3.95 -4.22 -3.63
CA ILE A 51 -3.88 -5.31 -2.66
C ILE A 51 -5.19 -5.38 -1.91
N GLY A 52 -5.77 -6.57 -1.81
CA GLY A 52 -7.06 -6.77 -1.16
C GLY A 52 -7.13 -7.99 -0.27
N GLY A 53 -7.95 -7.88 0.78
CA GLY A 53 -8.32 -8.99 1.66
C GLY A 53 -7.17 -9.50 2.52
N THR A 54 -6.32 -8.64 3.09
CA THR A 54 -5.07 -9.04 3.77
C THR A 54 -4.78 -8.23 5.02
N VAL A 55 -4.02 -8.81 5.96
CA VAL A 55 -3.36 -8.02 7.01
C VAL A 55 -1.99 -7.55 6.52
N GLN A 56 -1.80 -6.24 6.48
CA GLN A 56 -0.54 -5.60 6.13
C GLN A 56 0.21 -5.21 7.40
N LEU A 57 1.32 -5.89 7.68
CA LEU A 57 2.24 -5.44 8.72
C LEU A 57 2.86 -4.10 8.32
N ASN A 58 3.26 -3.27 9.30
CA ASN A 58 3.92 -1.98 9.03
C ASN A 58 5.09 -2.16 8.04
N ALA A 59 5.94 -3.17 8.29
CA ALA A 59 7.06 -3.50 7.41
C ALA A 59 6.65 -3.84 5.97
N ALA A 60 5.46 -4.41 5.74
CA ALA A 60 4.96 -4.71 4.39
C ALA A 60 4.49 -3.43 3.67
N VAL A 61 3.85 -2.51 4.40
CA VAL A 61 3.45 -1.18 3.87
C VAL A 61 4.69 -0.32 3.56
N GLU A 62 5.67 -0.30 4.46
CA GLU A 62 6.91 0.48 4.35
C GLU A 62 7.78 0.10 3.14
N LEU A 63 7.61 -1.09 2.56
CA LEU A 63 8.28 -1.46 1.30
C LEU A 63 7.99 -0.47 0.18
N LEU A 64 6.81 0.16 0.20
CA LEU A 64 6.43 1.16 -0.78
C LEU A 64 6.89 2.57 -0.42
N ASN A 65 7.53 2.79 0.72
CA ASN A 65 8.08 4.10 1.07
C ASN A 65 9.32 4.37 0.22
N ARG A 66 9.25 5.37 -0.67
CA ARG A 66 10.32 5.65 -1.63
C ARG A 66 11.60 6.17 -0.96
N ASN A 67 11.49 6.82 0.20
CA ASN A 67 12.65 7.30 0.95
C ASN A 67 13.43 6.15 1.59
N LEU A 68 12.74 5.04 1.91
CA LEU A 68 13.35 3.82 2.46
C LEU A 68 13.78 2.85 1.35
N ASN A 69 12.99 2.75 0.28
CA ASN A 69 13.09 1.74 -0.76
C ASN A 69 12.94 2.36 -2.17
N PRO A 70 13.89 3.19 -2.64
CA PRO A 70 13.75 3.96 -3.87
C PRO A 70 13.61 3.10 -5.14
N TYR A 71 14.14 1.88 -5.11
CA TYR A 71 14.12 0.94 -6.23
C TYR A 71 12.86 0.07 -6.29
N ILE A 72 12.00 0.10 -5.26
CA ILE A 72 10.77 -0.70 -5.21
C ILE A 72 9.63 0.06 -5.88
N CYS A 73 9.19 -0.46 -7.02
CA CYS A 73 8.13 0.12 -7.86
C CYS A 73 8.30 1.65 -8.05
N PRO A 74 9.40 2.10 -8.68
CA PRO A 74 9.71 3.52 -8.82
C PRO A 74 8.63 4.28 -9.62
N LYS A 75 7.91 3.60 -10.52
CA LYS A 75 6.86 4.19 -11.38
C LYS A 75 5.44 4.12 -10.79
N LEU A 76 5.29 3.75 -9.51
CA LEU A 76 3.98 3.55 -8.91
C LEU A 76 3.23 4.88 -8.75
N THR A 77 2.12 5.02 -9.49
CA THR A 77 1.27 6.22 -9.45
C THR A 77 -0.09 5.95 -8.82
N THR A 78 -0.51 4.68 -8.74
CA THR A 78 -1.81 4.29 -8.17
C THR A 78 -1.62 3.17 -7.17
N LEU A 79 -2.03 3.41 -5.92
CA LEU A 79 -2.04 2.42 -4.85
C LEU A 79 -3.47 2.27 -4.32
N LYS A 80 -3.95 1.04 -4.21
CA LYS A 80 -5.23 0.72 -3.61
C LYS A 80 -5.12 -0.42 -2.61
N TYR A 81 -5.64 -0.19 -1.41
CA TYR A 81 -5.89 -1.21 -0.39
C TYR A 81 -7.40 -1.42 -0.29
N TYR A 82 -7.86 -2.67 -0.39
CA TYR A 82 -9.27 -3.03 -0.38
C TYR A 82 -9.55 -4.13 0.64
N PHE A 83 -10.38 -3.89 1.66
CA PHE A 83 -10.55 -4.81 2.79
C PHE A 83 -9.22 -5.26 3.39
N CYS A 84 -8.30 -4.31 3.60
CA CYS A 84 -7.00 -4.58 4.21
C CYS A 84 -6.93 -4.01 5.62
N ASP A 85 -6.22 -4.73 6.49
CA ASP A 85 -5.80 -4.20 7.77
C ASP A 85 -4.49 -3.45 7.58
N VAL A 86 -4.49 -2.13 7.76
CA VAL A 86 -3.35 -1.25 7.47
C VAL A 86 -3.00 -0.35 8.65
N ALA A 87 -1.71 -0.13 8.87
CA ALA A 87 -1.22 0.84 9.84
C ALA A 87 -1.07 2.21 9.17
N LEU A 88 -1.72 3.23 9.75
CA LEU A 88 -1.83 4.56 9.15
C LEU A 88 -0.51 5.34 9.19
N ASP A 89 0.35 5.08 10.17
CA ASP A 89 1.67 5.67 10.29
C ASP A 89 2.61 5.25 9.15
N ALA A 90 2.66 3.95 8.86
CA ALA A 90 3.41 3.42 7.74
C ALA A 90 2.86 3.95 6.41
N LEU A 91 1.53 4.02 6.29
CA LEU A 91 0.87 4.53 5.09
C LEU A 91 1.13 6.03 4.86
N ASP A 92 1.12 6.86 5.90
CA ASP A 92 1.47 8.27 5.83
C ASP A 92 2.88 8.47 5.26
N GLY A 93 3.86 7.71 5.78
CA GLY A 93 5.23 7.72 5.27
C GLY A 93 5.31 7.34 3.78
N VAL A 94 4.53 6.34 3.34
CA VAL A 94 4.43 5.96 1.92
C VAL A 94 3.87 7.11 1.08
N VAL A 95 2.78 7.75 1.52
CA VAL A 95 2.17 8.87 0.78
C VAL A 95 3.16 10.00 0.63
N ARG A 96 3.69 10.52 1.74
CA ARG A 96 4.59 11.68 1.72
C ARG A 96 5.82 11.42 0.87
N SER A 97 6.47 10.26 1.03
CA SER A 97 7.65 9.88 0.23
C SER A 97 7.38 9.78 -1.27
N ARG A 98 6.12 9.54 -1.70
CA ARG A 98 5.73 9.44 -3.11
C ARG A 98 5.08 10.71 -3.68
N MET A 99 4.87 11.73 -2.86
CA MET A 99 4.33 13.03 -3.29
C MET A 99 5.43 14.06 -3.57
N GLU A 100 6.64 13.85 -3.05
CA GLU A 100 7.78 14.77 -3.24
C GLU A 100 8.68 14.34 -4.41
N PRO A 101 9.01 15.20 -5.38
CA PRO A 101 9.98 14.84 -6.42
C PRO A 101 11.34 14.49 -5.80
N THR A 102 11.99 13.45 -6.31
CA THR A 102 13.35 13.06 -5.91
C THR A 102 14.42 13.92 -6.61
N GLY A 103 14.03 14.69 -7.63
CA GLY A 103 14.93 15.48 -8.45
C GLY A 103 15.54 14.68 -9.60
N ASN A 104 15.12 13.42 -9.79
CA ASN A 104 15.47 12.57 -10.91
C ASN A 104 14.28 12.43 -11.88
N PRO A 105 14.29 13.13 -13.04
CA PRO A 105 13.14 13.17 -13.96
C PRO A 105 12.71 11.79 -14.50
N ASP A 106 13.63 10.83 -14.58
CA ASP A 106 13.36 9.49 -15.12
C ASP A 106 12.72 8.53 -14.09
N GLU A 107 12.68 8.93 -12.82
CA GLU A 107 12.19 8.13 -11.67
C GLU A 107 11.06 8.85 -10.88
N ASP A 108 10.67 10.05 -11.31
CA ASP A 108 9.78 10.96 -10.57
C ASP A 108 8.30 10.84 -10.96
N GLU A 109 7.80 9.61 -11.07
CA GLU A 109 6.34 9.43 -11.12
C GLU A 109 5.75 9.60 -9.71
N LEU A 110 5.07 10.73 -9.52
CA LEU A 110 4.37 11.02 -8.27
C LEU A 110 3.11 10.17 -8.11
N LEU A 111 2.74 9.89 -6.86
CA LEU A 111 1.47 9.24 -6.56
C LEU A 111 0.30 10.13 -7.01
N LYS A 112 -0.56 9.59 -7.88
CA LYS A 112 -1.74 10.27 -8.44
C LYS A 112 -3.03 9.82 -7.75
N SER A 113 -3.02 8.63 -7.16
CA SER A 113 -4.18 8.09 -6.43
C SER A 113 -3.75 7.12 -5.34
N LEU A 114 -4.14 7.40 -4.11
CA LEU A 114 -4.20 6.44 -3.01
C LEU A 114 -5.67 6.19 -2.65
N ARG A 115 -6.08 4.93 -2.61
CA ARG A 115 -7.40 4.52 -2.12
C ARG A 115 -7.27 3.49 -1.01
N VAL A 116 -7.92 3.73 0.11
CA VAL A 116 -8.08 2.76 1.18
C VAL A 116 -9.57 2.57 1.41
N GLU A 117 -10.07 1.39 1.05
CA GLU A 117 -11.49 1.08 1.00
C GLU A 117 -11.79 -0.15 1.86
N GLY A 118 -12.59 0.00 2.91
CA GLY A 118 -12.91 -1.09 3.85
C GLY A 118 -11.71 -1.59 4.69
N GLY A 119 -11.91 -2.66 5.45
CA GLY A 119 -10.92 -3.24 6.37
C GLY A 119 -10.76 -2.47 7.69
N CYS A 120 -9.74 -2.79 8.48
CA CYS A 120 -9.43 -2.09 9.74
C CYS A 120 -8.16 -1.22 9.61
N TRP A 121 -8.24 0.05 9.99
CA TRP A 121 -7.09 0.95 9.91
C TRP A 121 -6.64 1.33 11.32
N PHE A 122 -5.37 1.16 11.62
CA PHE A 122 -4.83 1.31 12.97
C PHE A 122 -3.96 2.58 13.07
N ASP A 123 -4.18 3.38 14.11
CA ASP A 123 -3.29 4.49 14.43
C ASP A 123 -1.99 4.02 15.13
N GLN A 124 -1.15 4.97 15.54
CA GLN A 124 0.13 4.70 16.21
C GLN A 124 -0.03 3.97 17.56
N ASP A 125 -1.16 4.16 18.22
CA ASP A 125 -1.49 3.51 19.48
C ASP A 125 -2.13 2.13 19.26
N GLY A 126 -2.23 1.69 18.00
CA GLY A 126 -2.85 0.43 17.60
C GLY A 126 -4.37 0.43 17.71
N GLN A 127 -5.00 1.59 17.86
CA GLN A 127 -6.45 1.71 17.94
C GLN A 127 -7.06 1.67 16.54
N ALA A 128 -8.09 0.84 16.38
CA ALA A 128 -8.83 0.75 15.12
C ALA A 128 -9.66 2.03 14.92
N THR A 129 -9.38 2.75 13.84
CA THR A 129 -10.06 3.99 13.46
C THR A 129 -11.38 3.75 12.71
N GLY A 130 -11.61 2.53 12.22
CA GLY A 130 -12.91 2.01 11.73
C GLY A 130 -13.77 3.01 10.91
N ASN A 131 -15.08 3.04 11.20
CA ASN A 131 -16.03 3.98 10.61
C ASN A 131 -15.76 5.44 11.04
N ASP A 132 -14.96 5.65 12.09
CA ASP A 132 -14.59 6.97 12.63
C ASP A 132 -13.38 7.57 11.90
N SER A 133 -13.15 7.21 10.63
CA SER A 133 -12.06 7.76 9.81
C SER A 133 -12.00 9.29 9.77
N PHE A 134 -13.15 9.97 9.88
CA PHE A 134 -13.28 11.43 9.97
C PHE A 134 -12.86 11.99 11.35
N ARG A 135 -12.70 11.14 12.35
CA ARG A 135 -12.16 11.48 13.68
C ARG A 135 -10.68 11.13 13.82
N CYS A 136 -10.11 10.40 12.87
CA CYS A 136 -8.68 10.13 12.83
C CYS A 136 -7.96 11.40 12.33
N PRO A 137 -7.13 12.06 13.16
CA PRO A 137 -6.40 13.26 12.74
C PRO A 137 -5.47 12.99 11.55
N TYR A 138 -4.83 11.82 11.49
CA TYR A 138 -3.94 11.42 10.39
C TYR A 138 -4.65 11.38 9.04
N ILE A 139 -5.80 10.71 8.98
CA ILE A 139 -6.58 10.62 7.73
C ILE A 139 -7.06 12.01 7.31
N THR A 140 -7.43 12.84 8.28
CA THR A 140 -7.86 14.22 8.03
C THR A 140 -6.72 15.08 7.49
N GLU A 141 -5.54 15.00 8.10
CA GLU A 141 -4.34 15.71 7.67
C GLU A 141 -3.90 15.28 6.28
N LEU A 142 -3.79 13.98 6.00
CA LEU A 142 -3.44 13.46 4.69
C LEU A 142 -4.41 13.89 3.58
N LYS A 143 -5.72 13.92 3.87
CA LYS A 143 -6.74 14.40 2.93
C LYS A 143 -6.62 15.91 2.67
N ASN A 144 -6.23 16.68 3.68
CA ASN A 144 -6.04 18.13 3.57
C ASN A 144 -4.75 18.49 2.82
N ASP A 145 -3.67 17.76 3.07
CA ASP A 145 -2.38 17.95 2.42
C ASP A 145 -2.42 17.54 0.94
N TYR A 146 -3.18 16.48 0.61
CA TYR A 146 -3.23 15.90 -0.73
C TYR A 146 -4.67 15.73 -1.25
N PRO A 147 -5.41 16.85 -1.43
CA PRO A 147 -6.79 16.82 -1.87
C PRO A 147 -6.87 16.24 -3.29
N GLY A 148 -7.78 15.29 -3.49
CA GLY A 148 -7.99 14.66 -4.80
C GLY A 148 -7.03 13.52 -5.13
N VAL A 149 -6.01 13.25 -4.30
CA VAL A 149 -5.10 12.11 -4.44
C VAL A 149 -5.43 11.03 -3.41
N VAL A 150 -5.68 11.42 -2.17
CA VAL A 150 -5.89 10.50 -1.04
C VAL A 150 -7.38 10.32 -0.75
N TYR A 151 -7.84 9.07 -0.81
CA TYR A 151 -9.23 8.70 -0.55
C TYR A 151 -9.30 7.57 0.47
N PHE A 152 -10.10 7.78 1.51
CA PHE A 152 -10.46 6.78 2.50
C PHE A 152 -11.96 6.63 2.52
N GLU A 153 -12.44 5.42 2.30
CA GLU A 153 -13.86 5.07 2.29
C GLU A 153 -14.10 3.85 3.16
N PHE A 154 -14.97 4.00 4.16
CA PHE A 154 -15.37 2.87 4.98
C PHE A 154 -16.47 2.08 4.27
N ILE A 155 -16.13 0.88 3.79
CA ILE A 155 -17.06 -0.04 3.16
C ILE A 155 -17.19 -1.23 4.10
N GLY A 156 -18.24 -1.19 4.94
CA GLY A 156 -18.72 -2.25 5.84
C GLY A 156 -17.73 -3.35 6.24
N ASP A 157 -17.10 -3.19 7.40
CA ASP A 157 -16.46 -4.29 8.13
C ASP A 157 -16.56 -4.01 9.64
N THR A 158 -16.80 -5.02 10.48
CA THR A 158 -16.80 -4.83 11.94
C THR A 158 -15.37 -4.58 12.42
N PRO A 159 -15.11 -3.59 13.31
CA PRO A 159 -13.79 -3.34 13.87
C PRO A 159 -13.21 -4.61 14.50
N ARG A 160 -11.98 -4.96 14.13
CA ARG A 160 -11.26 -6.11 14.69
C ARG A 160 -10.15 -5.63 15.63
N VAL A 161 -9.91 -6.40 16.68
CA VAL A 161 -8.82 -6.15 17.62
C VAL A 161 -7.52 -6.68 17.00
N ARG A 162 -6.47 -5.85 16.96
CA ARG A 162 -5.13 -6.26 16.52
C ARG A 162 -4.57 -7.25 17.55
N ILE A 163 -4.17 -8.45 17.10
CA ILE A 163 -3.49 -9.47 17.93
C ILE A 163 -2.00 -9.17 17.97
#